data_AF-A0A117SQ58-F1
#
_entry.id   AF-A0A117SQ58-F1
#
_cell.length_a   1.000
_cell.length_b   1.000
_cell.length_c   1.000
_cell.angle_alpha   90.00
_cell.angle_beta   90.00
_cell.angle_gamma   90.00
#
_symmetry.space_group_name_H-M   'P 1'
#
loop_
_entity.id
_entity.type
_entity.pdbx_description
1 polymer ?
#
loop_
_entity_poly.entity_id
_entity_poly.type
_entity_poly.pdbx_seq_one_letter_code
_entity_poly.pdbx_strand_id
1 'polypeptide(L)'
;APATITDLKISVDGAAVPKDKIEVVTSSGRYPAAQLEQQGYKFSVRDEVTVVLKGLTLGSGPHKIEIKAKTREWGELSFDVTDVPR
;
A
#
# COMPACT_ATOMS: atom_id res chain seq x y z
N ALA A 1 5.17 -18.45 -0.12
CA ALA A 1 6.08 -18.21 -1.26
C ALA A 1 6.14 -16.70 -1.52
N PRO A 2 7.11 -16.17 -2.28
CA PRO A 2 7.12 -14.74 -2.62
C PRO A 2 5.85 -14.34 -3.38
N ALA A 3 5.49 -13.05 -3.30
CA ALA A 3 4.32 -12.50 -3.97
C ALA A 3 4.73 -11.30 -4.81
N THR A 4 4.30 -11.26 -6.07
CA THR A 4 4.53 -10.14 -6.98
C THR A 4 3.30 -9.25 -6.97
N ILE A 5 3.40 -8.08 -6.34
CA ILE A 5 2.34 -7.06 -6.37
C ILE A 5 2.33 -6.43 -7.76
N THR A 6 1.14 -6.36 -8.37
CA THR A 6 0.88 -5.77 -9.68
C THR A 6 -0.10 -4.60 -9.62
N ASP A 7 -0.71 -4.32 -8.47
CA ASP A 7 -1.55 -3.14 -8.25
C ASP A 7 -1.65 -2.91 -6.74
N LEU A 8 -1.69 -1.65 -6.32
CA LEU A 8 -1.87 -1.24 -4.93
C LEU A 8 -2.89 -0.12 -4.87
N LYS A 9 -3.96 -0.35 -4.11
CA LYS A 9 -5.03 0.61 -3.85
C LYS A 9 -5.14 0.83 -2.35
N ILE A 10 -5.30 2.08 -1.97
CA ILE A 10 -5.45 2.47 -0.57
C ILE A 10 -6.64 3.38 -0.46
N SER A 11 -7.48 3.13 0.54
CA SER A 11 -8.58 4.00 0.92
C SER A 11 -8.40 4.43 2.37
N VAL A 12 -8.72 5.68 2.67
CA VAL A 12 -8.74 6.23 4.03
C VAL A 12 -10.15 6.74 4.29
N ASP A 13 -10.80 6.24 5.33
CA ASP A 13 -12.19 6.52 5.68
C ASP A 13 -13.16 6.36 4.51
N GLY A 14 -12.89 5.35 3.67
CA GLY A 14 -13.66 5.06 2.44
C GLY A 14 -13.29 5.91 1.22
N ALA A 15 -12.46 6.94 1.37
CA ALA A 15 -11.98 7.75 0.26
C ALA A 15 -10.72 7.15 -0.37
N ALA A 16 -10.76 6.88 -1.68
CA ALA A 16 -9.61 6.35 -2.40
C ALA A 16 -8.47 7.38 -2.48
N VAL A 17 -7.26 6.95 -2.15
CA VAL A 17 -6.05 7.77 -2.28
C VAL A 17 -5.54 7.72 -3.72
N PRO A 18 -5.28 8.88 -4.36
CA PRO A 18 -4.70 8.93 -5.69
C PRO A 18 -3.35 8.18 -5.78
N LYS A 19 -3.12 7.43 -6.87
CA LYS A 19 -1.93 6.59 -7.02
C LYS A 19 -0.61 7.35 -7.04
N ASP A 20 -0.61 8.57 -7.54
CA ASP A 20 0.53 9.50 -7.51
C ASP A 20 0.92 9.94 -6.09
N LYS A 21 0.00 9.77 -5.12
CA LYS A 21 0.25 10.01 -3.70
C LYS A 21 0.64 8.76 -2.92
N ILE A 22 0.73 7.59 -3.56
CA ILE A 22 1.09 6.34 -2.90
C ILE A 22 2.52 5.96 -3.29
N GLU A 23 3.38 5.81 -2.29
CA GLU A 23 4.75 5.34 -2.47
C GLU A 23 5.02 4.12 -1.60
N VAL A 24 5.66 3.12 -2.18
CA VAL A 24 6.09 1.90 -1.50
C VAL A 24 7.59 2.00 -1.27
N VAL A 25 8.00 1.98 -0.01
CA VAL A 25 9.39 2.06 0.43
C VAL A 25 9.81 0.68 0.92
N THR A 26 10.88 0.16 0.35
CA THR A 26 11.45 -1.13 0.70
C THR A 26 12.95 -0.96 0.95
N SER A 27 13.62 -2.04 1.34
CA SER A 27 15.09 -2.05 1.47
C SER A 27 15.82 -1.77 0.15
N SER A 28 15.21 -2.04 -1.00
CA SER A 28 15.81 -1.86 -2.32
C SER A 28 15.52 -0.51 -2.97
N GLY A 29 14.55 0.27 -2.44
CA GLY A 29 14.27 1.59 -2.95
C GLY A 29 12.86 2.11 -2.64
N ARG A 30 12.48 3.16 -3.37
CA ARG A 30 11.16 3.78 -3.30
C ARG A 30 10.48 3.68 -4.65
N TYR A 31 9.26 3.19 -4.67
CA TYR A 31 8.51 2.88 -5.89
C TYR A 31 7.13 3.54 -5.81
N PRO A 32 6.79 4.45 -6.73
CA PRO A 32 5.43 4.95 -6.87
C PRO A 32 4.47 3.80 -7.20
N ALA A 33 3.23 3.84 -6.68
CA ALA A 33 2.25 2.78 -6.93
C ALA A 33 1.99 2.55 -8.43
N ALA A 34 2.00 3.62 -9.24
CA ALA A 34 1.85 3.52 -10.69
C ALA A 34 2.97 2.71 -11.38
N GLN A 35 4.19 2.71 -10.83
CA GLN A 35 5.30 1.91 -11.36
C GLN A 35 5.08 0.41 -11.10
N LEU A 36 4.45 0.07 -9.97
CA LEU A 36 4.15 -1.32 -9.60
C LEU A 36 3.20 -1.99 -10.59
N GLU A 37 2.30 -1.22 -11.22
CA GLU A 37 1.39 -1.75 -12.25
C GLU A 37 2.12 -2.16 -13.52
N GLN A 38 3.19 -1.44 -13.87
CA GLN A 38 3.92 -1.68 -15.11
C GLN A 38 4.96 -2.78 -14.95
N GLN A 39 5.69 -2.77 -13.84
CA GLN A 39 6.87 -3.60 -13.64
C GLN A 39 6.62 -4.78 -12.68
N GLY A 40 5.61 -4.66 -11.83
CA GLY A 40 5.43 -5.51 -10.67
C GLY A 40 6.53 -5.29 -9.62
N TYR A 41 6.24 -5.61 -8.37
CA TYR A 41 7.27 -5.68 -7.33
C TYR A 41 7.15 -6.99 -6.57
N LYS A 42 8.25 -7.73 -6.51
CA LYS A 42 8.33 -9.01 -5.82
C LYS A 42 8.70 -8.78 -4.35
N PHE A 43 7.74 -9.08 -3.47
CA PHE A 43 7.95 -9.16 -2.04
C PHE A 43 8.57 -10.51 -1.69
N SER A 44 9.75 -10.46 -1.07
CA SER A 44 10.37 -11.63 -0.48
C SER A 44 9.79 -11.90 0.90
N VAL A 45 9.90 -13.14 1.35
CA VAL A 45 9.47 -13.52 2.70
C VAL A 45 10.37 -12.79 3.71
N ARG A 46 9.76 -12.18 4.73
CA ARG A 46 10.40 -11.30 5.74
C ARG A 46 10.84 -9.93 5.22
N ASP A 47 10.44 -9.51 4.03
CA ASP A 47 10.60 -8.12 3.62
C ASP A 47 9.69 -7.23 4.46
N GLU A 48 10.27 -6.17 5.01
CA GLU A 48 9.53 -5.05 5.58
C GLU A 48 9.30 -4.01 4.49
N VAL A 49 8.06 -3.55 4.38
CA VAL A 49 7.67 -2.55 3.41
C VAL A 49 6.81 -1.50 4.08
N THR A 50 7.20 -0.25 3.85
CA THR A 50 6.47 0.92 4.34
C THR A 50 5.68 1.52 3.20
N VAL A 51 4.39 1.74 3.42
CA VAL A 51 3.54 2.45 2.47
C VAL A 51 3.36 3.88 2.95
N VAL A 52 3.73 4.85 2.10
CA VAL A 52 3.72 6.27 2.41
C VAL A 52 2.63 6.96 1.58
N LEU A 53 1.71 7.65 2.26
CA LEU A 53 0.67 8.47 1.65
C LEU A 53 1.13 9.94 1.64
N LYS A 54 1.55 10.44 0.47
CA LYS A 54 2.11 11.79 0.31
C LYS A 54 1.01 12.85 0.29
N GLY A 55 1.23 13.94 1.04
CA GLY A 55 0.32 15.09 1.04
C GLY A 55 -1.07 14.76 1.59
N LEU A 56 -1.17 13.73 2.41
CA LEU A 56 -2.36 13.41 3.20
C LEU A 56 -2.06 13.73 4.66
N THR A 57 -2.93 14.53 5.27
CA THR A 57 -2.90 14.80 6.71
C THR A 57 -4.16 14.20 7.30
N LEU A 58 -3.99 13.26 8.22
CA LEU A 58 -5.10 12.69 8.96
C LEU A 58 -5.51 13.66 10.06
N GLY A 59 -6.82 13.75 10.30
CA GLY A 59 -7.35 14.53 11.41
C GLY A 59 -7.01 13.87 12.75
N SER A 60 -7.42 14.51 13.84
CA SER A 60 -7.44 13.82 15.13
C SER A 60 -8.63 12.87 15.17
N GLY A 61 -8.39 11.64 15.62
CA GLY A 61 -9.45 10.64 15.80
C GLY A 61 -9.08 9.30 15.15
N PRO A 62 -9.95 8.29 15.33
CA PRO A 62 -9.73 7.00 14.69
C PRO A 62 -9.94 7.09 13.18
N HIS A 63 -9.06 6.45 12.42
CA HIS A 63 -9.14 6.39 10.95
C HIS A 63 -9.13 4.95 10.46
N LYS A 64 -9.97 4.63 9.47
CA LYS A 64 -9.97 3.33 8.79
C LYS A 64 -9.11 3.42 7.54
N ILE A 65 -8.07 2.60 7.46
CA ILE A 65 -7.20 2.49 6.30
C ILE A 65 -7.40 1.10 5.69
N GLU A 66 -7.88 1.05 4.45
CA GLU A 66 -8.02 -0.18 3.68
C GLU A 66 -6.88 -0.26 2.67
N ILE A 67 -6.12 -1.35 2.68
CA ILE A 67 -5.01 -1.59 1.76
C ILE A 67 -5.36 -2.83 0.94
N LYS A 68 -5.47 -2.65 -0.38
CA LYS A 68 -5.73 -3.73 -1.34
C LYS A 68 -4.58 -3.87 -2.30
N ALA A 69 -3.96 -5.04 -2.32
CA ALA A 69 -2.87 -5.38 -3.21
C ALA A 69 -3.28 -6.52 -4.13
N LYS A 70 -3.17 -6.31 -5.45
CA LYS A 70 -3.31 -7.41 -6.41
C LYS A 70 -1.97 -8.08 -6.59
N THR A 71 -1.96 -9.40 -6.44
CA THR A 71 -0.77 -10.22 -6.64
C THR A 71 -0.96 -11.16 -7.83
N ARG A 72 0.13 -11.49 -8.52
CA ARG A 72 0.09 -12.44 -9.64
C ARG A 72 -0.18 -13.87 -9.17
N GLU A 73 0.34 -14.24 -8.01
CA GLU A 73 0.35 -15.62 -7.51
C GLU A 73 -0.85 -15.95 -6.62
N TRP A 74 -1.40 -14.97 -5.91
CA TRP A 74 -2.37 -15.21 -4.83
C TRP A 74 -3.70 -14.45 -5.01
N GLY A 75 -3.88 -13.73 -6.11
CA GLY A 75 -5.06 -12.88 -6.32
C GLY A 75 -5.01 -11.61 -5.48
N GLU A 76 -6.14 -11.17 -4.92
CA GLU A 76 -6.22 -9.94 -4.14
C GLU A 76 -5.95 -10.21 -2.65
N LEU A 77 -5.04 -9.42 -2.07
CA LEU A 77 -4.81 -9.32 -0.65
C LEU A 77 -5.48 -8.04 -0.13
N SER A 78 -6.23 -8.13 0.95
CA SER A 78 -6.89 -6.98 1.58
C SER A 78 -6.54 -6.93 3.06
N PHE A 79 -6.17 -5.75 3.53
CA PHE A 79 -5.86 -5.47 4.92
C PHE A 79 -6.69 -4.28 5.38
N ASP A 80 -7.36 -4.46 6.51
CA ASP A 80 -8.07 -3.37 7.19
C ASP A 80 -7.24 -2.98 8.42
N VAL A 81 -6.85 -1.72 8.47
CA VAL A 81 -6.03 -1.14 9.53
C VAL A 81 -6.85 -0.03 10.19
N THR A 82 -6.98 -0.09 11.51
CA THR A 82 -7.56 1.00 12.29
C THR A 82 -6.43 1.77 12.96
N ASP A 83 -6.25 3.02 12.56
CA ASP A 83 -5.39 3.95 13.29
C ASP A 83 -6.19 4.53 14.46
N VAL A 84 -5.61 4.50 15.66
CA VAL A 84 -6.21 5.08 16.86
C VAL A 84 -5.20 6.05 17.48
N PRO A 85 -5.60 7.30 17.78
CA PRO A 85 -4.71 8.26 18.40
C PRO A 85 -4.22 7.70 19.74
N ARG A 86 -2.90 7.77 19.95
CA ARG A 86 -2.26 7.39 21.22
C ARG A 86 -2.49 8.43 22.30
#